data_AF-A0A2G7FWY6-F1
#
_entry.id   AF-A0A2G7FWY6-F1
#
_cell.length_a   1.000
_cell.length_b   1.000
_cell.length_c   1.000
_cell.angle_alpha   90.00
_cell.angle_beta   90.00
_cell.angle_gamma   90.00
#
_symmetry.space_group_name_H-M   'P 1'
#
loop_
_entity.id
_entity.type
_entity.pdbx_description
1 polymer ?
#
loop_
_entity_poly.entity_id
_entity_poly.type
_entity_poly.pdbx_seq_one_letter_code
_entity_poly.pdbx_strand_id
1 'polypeptide(L)'
;MSESLKSTKAMSLSLSHQQSKRQEDVQMLAPAIGRGNTQAITCLLNMCPKLESLHLHWYNLDIFNLTQAQKDEQHFFDRIADFCPIGRLKYCTLQGIHTSEQKLHYFLRRLRSLTMEQIRLDSGTFRPIFEYLSLNMRKLQYLCLDDF
;
A
#
# COMPACT_ATOMS: atom_id res chain seq x y z
N MET A 1 -12.26 -21.85 -2.79
CA MET A 1 -11.36 -20.88 -2.11
C MET A 1 -10.41 -21.64 -1.21
N SER A 2 -9.12 -21.30 -1.18
CA SER A 2 -8.13 -22.00 -0.36
C SER A 2 -8.35 -21.78 1.14
N GLU A 3 -8.37 -22.86 1.93
CA GLU A 3 -8.41 -22.79 3.40
C GLU A 3 -7.15 -22.13 4.00
N SER A 4 -6.01 -22.19 3.29
CA SER A 4 -4.77 -21.54 3.73
C SER A 4 -4.88 -20.01 3.76
N LEU A 5 -5.51 -19.41 2.75
CA LEU A 5 -5.68 -17.95 2.69
C LEU A 5 -6.67 -17.44 3.73
N LYS A 6 -7.76 -18.19 3.98
CA LYS A 6 -8.75 -17.83 5.02
C LYS A 6 -8.18 -17.80 6.43
N SER A 7 -7.15 -18.61 6.69
CA SER A 7 -6.47 -18.70 7.98
C SER A 7 -5.24 -17.80 8.09
N THR A 8 -4.82 -17.18 6.97
CA THR A 8 -3.66 -16.29 6.94
C THR A 8 -3.89 -15.06 7.81
N LYS A 9 -2.96 -14.83 8.75
CA LYS A 9 -2.97 -13.69 9.68
C LYS A 9 -1.91 -12.64 9.39
N ALA A 10 -0.89 -12.99 8.62
CA ALA A 10 0.19 -12.11 8.26
C ALA A 10 0.50 -12.23 6.77
N MET A 11 0.69 -11.10 6.11
CA MET A 11 1.08 -11.05 4.71
C MET A 11 2.13 -9.96 4.50
N SER A 12 3.10 -10.23 3.64
CA SER A 12 4.09 -9.27 3.17
C SER A 12 4.06 -9.25 1.64
N LEU A 13 3.92 -8.07 1.07
CA LEU A 13 3.93 -7.84 -0.36
C LEU A 13 5.02 -6.80 -0.67
N SER A 14 6.00 -7.21 -1.47
CA SER A 14 7.02 -6.33 -2.02
C SER A 14 6.86 -6.29 -3.52
N LEU A 15 6.58 -5.12 -4.06
CA LEU A 15 6.15 -4.91 -5.44
C LEU A 15 7.03 -3.85 -6.10
N SER A 16 7.10 -3.88 -7.41
CA SER A 16 7.79 -2.86 -8.20
C SER A 16 7.10 -2.71 -9.55
N HIS A 17 7.53 -1.73 -10.34
CA HIS A 17 7.01 -1.54 -11.68
C HIS A 17 7.17 -2.81 -12.52
N GLN A 18 6.13 -3.16 -13.27
CA GLN A 18 6.26 -4.23 -14.25
C GLN A 18 7.30 -3.84 -15.31
N GLN A 19 8.44 -4.52 -15.31
CA GLN A 19 9.46 -4.39 -16.35
C GLN A 19 9.12 -5.38 -17.47
N SER A 20 8.67 -4.90 -18.63
CA SER A 20 8.69 -5.72 -19.83
C SER A 20 10.14 -5.79 -20.32
N LYS A 21 10.72 -6.99 -20.44
CA LYS A 21 12.03 -7.22 -21.09
C LYS A 21 12.04 -6.87 -22.61
N ARG A 22 11.10 -6.03 -23.07
CA ARG A 22 10.90 -5.61 -24.46
C ARG A 22 11.01 -4.09 -24.60
N GLN A 23 11.89 -3.46 -23.82
CA GLN A 23 12.21 -2.04 -23.93
C GLN A 23 13.20 -1.76 -25.07
N GLU A 24 12.92 -2.26 -26.27
CA GLU A 24 13.47 -1.70 -27.51
C GLU A 24 12.38 -1.06 -28.37
N ASP A 25 11.10 -1.39 -28.15
CA ASP A 25 9.99 -0.71 -28.79
C ASP A 25 9.10 -0.05 -27.73
N VAL A 26 8.91 1.26 -27.86
CA VAL A 26 8.04 2.10 -27.02
C VAL A 26 6.57 1.75 -27.26
N GLN A 27 6.16 0.52 -26.92
CA GLN A 27 4.76 0.20 -26.75
C GLN A 27 4.40 0.58 -25.31
N MET A 28 3.78 1.75 -25.16
CA MET A 28 3.16 2.18 -23.92
C MET A 28 2.34 1.02 -23.34
N LEU A 29 2.71 0.52 -22.16
CA LEU A 29 1.90 -0.44 -21.44
C LEU A 29 0.48 0.13 -21.33
N ALA A 30 -0.51 -0.63 -21.82
CA ALA A 30 -1.89 -0.19 -21.79
C ALA A 30 -2.28 0.08 -20.32
N PRO A 31 -2.95 1.21 -20.00
CA PRO A 31 -3.36 1.53 -18.63
C PRO A 31 -4.16 0.42 -17.94
N ALA A 32 -4.86 -0.41 -18.73
CA ALA A 32 -5.58 -1.57 -18.24
C ALA A 32 -4.69 -2.58 -17.49
N ILE A 33 -3.40 -2.70 -17.82
CA ILE A 33 -2.47 -3.64 -17.20
C ILE A 33 -2.16 -3.23 -15.75
N GLY A 34 -1.76 -1.98 -15.52
CA GLY A 34 -1.48 -1.49 -14.17
C GLY A 34 -2.72 -1.55 -13.28
N ARG A 35 -3.89 -1.26 -13.85
CA ARG A 35 -5.17 -1.48 -13.16
C ARG A 35 -5.45 -2.96 -12.87
N GLY A 36 -5.14 -3.87 -13.79
CA GLY A 36 -5.29 -5.31 -13.56
C GLY A 36 -4.41 -5.81 -12.42
N ASN A 37 -3.14 -5.38 -12.39
CA ASN A 37 -2.17 -5.80 -11.38
C ASN A 37 -2.58 -5.37 -9.97
N THR A 38 -2.96 -4.11 -9.81
CA THR A 38 -3.43 -3.60 -8.52
C THR A 38 -4.77 -4.20 -8.10
N GLN A 39 -5.66 -4.51 -9.05
CA GLN A 39 -6.89 -5.24 -8.75
C GLN A 39 -6.60 -6.66 -8.24
N ALA A 40 -5.65 -7.38 -8.85
CA ALA A 40 -5.27 -8.72 -8.40
C ALA A 40 -4.79 -8.72 -6.94
N ILE A 41 -4.04 -7.69 -6.53
CA ILE A 41 -3.60 -7.50 -5.13
C ILE A 41 -4.80 -7.31 -4.20
N THR A 42 -5.77 -6.46 -4.56
CA THR A 42 -6.98 -6.30 -3.74
C THR A 42 -7.78 -7.59 -3.63
N CYS A 43 -7.88 -8.37 -4.71
CA CYS A 43 -8.50 -9.69 -4.68
C CYS A 43 -7.78 -10.65 -3.72
N LEU A 44 -6.44 -10.65 -3.71
CA LEU A 44 -5.65 -11.48 -2.79
C LEU A 44 -5.90 -11.11 -1.32
N LEU A 45 -5.89 -9.82 -0.99
CA LEU A 45 -6.14 -9.36 0.38
C LEU A 45 -7.57 -9.65 0.83
N ASN A 46 -8.55 -9.55 -0.07
CA ASN A 46 -9.94 -9.90 0.19
C ASN A 46 -10.14 -11.40 0.50
N MET A 47 -9.23 -12.27 0.04
CA MET A 47 -9.24 -13.69 0.41
C MET A 47 -8.67 -13.97 1.82
N CYS A 48 -8.15 -12.96 2.51
CA CYS A 48 -7.49 -13.08 3.81
C CYS A 48 -8.27 -12.35 4.94
N PRO A 49 -9.50 -12.76 5.28
CA PRO A 49 -10.36 -12.04 6.23
C PRO A 49 -9.84 -12.02 7.68
N LYS A 50 -8.84 -12.84 8.01
CA LYS A 50 -8.21 -12.92 9.33
C LYS A 50 -6.89 -12.17 9.41
N LEU A 51 -6.56 -11.35 8.40
CA LEU A 51 -5.31 -10.60 8.35
C LEU A 51 -5.21 -9.62 9.53
N GLU A 52 -4.18 -9.80 10.35
CA GLU A 52 -3.85 -8.98 11.51
C GLU A 52 -2.56 -8.18 11.30
N SER A 53 -1.65 -8.64 10.43
CA SER A 53 -0.39 -7.97 10.10
C SER A 53 -0.23 -7.85 8.59
N LEU A 54 0.09 -6.66 8.10
CA LEU A 54 0.30 -6.40 6.68
C LEU A 54 1.55 -5.56 6.47
N HIS A 55 2.49 -6.08 5.70
CA HIS A 55 3.64 -5.34 5.22
C HIS A 55 3.44 -5.06 3.72
N LEU A 56 3.42 -3.78 3.35
CA LEU A 56 3.40 -3.31 1.97
C LEU A 56 4.68 -2.54 1.70
N HIS A 57 5.42 -2.98 0.71
CA HIS A 57 6.63 -2.32 0.25
C HIS A 57 6.55 -2.11 -1.26
N TRP A 58 6.68 -0.87 -1.69
CA TRP A 58 6.92 -0.53 -3.08
C TRP A 58 8.41 -0.26 -3.30
N TYR A 59 9.06 -1.15 -4.03
CA TYR A 59 10.45 -1.01 -4.42
C TYR A 59 10.54 -0.08 -5.63
N ASN A 60 11.06 1.13 -5.39
CA ASN A 60 11.31 2.11 -6.44
C ASN A 60 12.53 1.68 -7.24
N LEU A 61 12.30 1.14 -8.43
CA LEU A 61 13.33 0.94 -9.44
C LEU A 61 13.55 2.32 -10.07
N ASP A 62 14.77 2.87 -10.06
CA ASP A 62 15.14 4.21 -10.58
C ASP A 62 14.77 4.43 -12.07
N ILE A 63 13.47 4.43 -12.35
CA ILE A 63 12.86 4.49 -13.66
C ILE A 63 12.39 5.93 -13.85
N PHE A 64 13.02 6.61 -14.79
CA PHE A 64 12.60 7.95 -15.21
C PHE A 64 11.40 7.85 -16.17
N ASN A 65 10.48 8.81 -16.08
CA ASN A 65 9.31 8.92 -16.95
C ASN A 65 8.37 7.70 -16.94
N LEU A 66 7.75 7.43 -15.80
CA LEU A 66 6.74 6.38 -15.65
C LEU A 66 5.59 6.53 -16.65
N THR A 67 5.24 5.44 -17.32
CA THR A 67 4.00 5.33 -18.11
C THR A 67 2.77 5.43 -17.19
N GLN A 68 1.60 5.73 -17.76
CA GLN A 68 0.37 5.79 -16.95
C GLN A 68 0.07 4.47 -16.23
N ALA A 69 0.33 3.31 -16.88
CA ALA A 69 0.14 2.01 -16.23
C ALA A 69 1.06 1.85 -15.01
N GLN A 70 2.32 2.27 -15.12
CA GLN A 70 3.28 2.22 -14.00
C GLN A 70 2.93 3.20 -12.88
N LYS A 71 2.38 4.37 -13.22
CA LYS A 71 1.80 5.28 -12.22
C LYS A 71 0.62 4.63 -11.50
N ASP A 72 -0.30 4.00 -12.25
CA ASP A 72 -1.43 3.28 -11.67
C ASP A 72 -0.97 2.14 -10.73
N GLU A 73 0.15 1.46 -11.05
CA GLU A 73 0.77 0.46 -10.18
C GLU A 73 1.38 1.06 -8.90
N GLN A 74 2.10 2.18 -9.02
CA GLN A 74 2.70 2.86 -7.88
C GLN A 74 1.67 3.27 -6.83
N HIS A 75 0.45 3.60 -7.26
CA HIS A 75 -0.67 3.94 -6.38
C HIS A 75 -1.50 2.71 -5.96
N PHE A 76 -0.93 1.50 -5.97
CA PHE A 76 -1.66 0.29 -5.56
C PHE A 76 -2.23 0.40 -4.13
N PHE A 77 -1.55 1.12 -3.23
CA PHE A 77 -2.01 1.32 -1.86
C PHE A 77 -3.37 2.02 -1.80
N ASP A 78 -3.61 3.03 -2.64
CA ASP A 78 -4.89 3.74 -2.66
C ASP A 78 -6.06 2.79 -2.97
N ARG A 79 -5.83 1.83 -3.87
CA ARG A 79 -6.82 0.79 -4.15
C ARG A 79 -7.02 -0.18 -2.99
N ILE A 80 -5.96 -0.53 -2.28
CA ILE A 80 -6.09 -1.34 -1.08
C ILE A 80 -6.93 -0.59 -0.05
N ALA A 81 -6.65 0.69 0.18
CA ALA A 81 -7.40 1.53 1.10
C ALA A 81 -8.89 1.65 0.73
N ASP A 82 -9.21 1.62 -0.57
CA ASP A 82 -10.59 1.72 -1.07
C ASP A 82 -11.38 0.41 -1.05
N PHE A 83 -10.74 -0.70 -1.41
CA PHE A 83 -11.45 -1.93 -1.75
C PHE A 83 -11.20 -3.10 -0.79
N CYS A 84 -10.25 -2.98 0.16
CA CYS A 84 -9.93 -4.07 1.07
C CYS A 84 -10.55 -3.84 2.47
N PRO A 85 -11.46 -4.70 2.95
CA PRO A 85 -12.03 -4.60 4.28
C PRO A 85 -11.06 -5.22 5.30
N ILE A 86 -10.02 -4.46 5.69
CA ILE A 86 -8.98 -4.95 6.62
C ILE A 86 -9.38 -4.73 8.08
N GLY A 87 -10.58 -5.21 8.44
CA GLY A 87 -11.21 -4.92 9.74
C GLY A 87 -10.47 -5.46 10.97
N ARG A 88 -9.55 -6.41 10.79
CA ARG A 88 -8.76 -7.02 11.88
C ARG A 88 -7.29 -6.59 11.89
N LEU A 89 -6.90 -5.69 10.98
CA LEU A 89 -5.52 -5.24 10.89
C LEU A 89 -5.10 -4.51 12.16
N LYS A 90 -3.98 -4.92 12.73
CA LYS A 90 -3.39 -4.35 13.95
C LYS A 90 -1.98 -3.85 13.70
N TYR A 91 -1.23 -4.50 12.82
CA TYR A 91 0.16 -4.18 12.56
C TYR A 91 0.31 -3.85 11.09
N CYS A 92 0.88 -2.70 10.79
CA CYS A 92 1.17 -2.33 9.41
C CYS A 92 2.56 -1.74 9.26
N THR A 93 3.25 -2.18 8.22
CA THR A 93 4.48 -1.58 7.72
C THR A 93 4.23 -1.11 6.30
N LEU A 94 4.47 0.17 6.05
CA LEU A 94 4.35 0.83 4.76
C LEU A 94 5.73 1.35 4.36
N GLN A 95 6.27 0.88 3.24
CA GLN A 95 7.57 1.30 2.72
C GLN A 95 7.44 1.75 1.26
N GLY A 96 7.95 2.94 0.92
CA GLY A 96 7.98 3.46 -0.45
C GLY A 96 6.60 3.84 -1.02
N ILE A 97 5.59 4.06 -0.17
CA ILE A 97 4.20 4.18 -0.59
C ILE A 97 3.87 5.59 -1.08
N HIS A 98 3.25 5.67 -2.27
CA HIS A 98 2.60 6.87 -2.80
C HIS A 98 1.09 6.82 -2.50
N THR A 99 0.56 7.90 -1.92
CA THR A 99 -0.85 7.98 -1.52
C THR A 99 -1.28 9.42 -1.27
N SER A 100 -2.55 9.63 -0.92
CA SER A 100 -3.04 10.91 -0.38
C SER A 100 -3.18 10.87 1.14
N GLU A 101 -3.13 12.05 1.77
CA GLU A 101 -3.38 12.20 3.22
C GLU A 101 -4.67 11.49 3.65
N GLN A 102 -5.75 11.64 2.88
CA GLN A 102 -7.05 11.06 3.22
C GLN A 102 -7.03 9.52 3.26
N LYS A 103 -6.38 8.89 2.27
CA LYS A 103 -6.29 7.42 2.18
C LYS A 103 -5.41 6.86 3.28
N LEU A 104 -4.25 7.48 3.50
CA LEU A 104 -3.37 7.13 4.60
C LEU A 104 -4.11 7.25 5.93
N HIS A 105 -4.70 8.42 6.20
CA HIS A 105 -5.45 8.66 7.43
C HIS A 105 -6.54 7.60 7.65
N TYR A 106 -7.35 7.29 6.62
CA TYR A 106 -8.39 6.25 6.72
C TYR A 106 -7.81 4.89 7.15
N PHE A 107 -6.69 4.50 6.55
CA PHE A 107 -6.03 3.21 6.80
C PHE A 107 -5.47 3.10 8.23
N LEU A 108 -4.94 4.20 8.78
CA LEU A 108 -4.30 4.22 10.10
C LEU A 108 -5.29 4.05 11.26
N ARG A 109 -6.59 4.30 11.05
CA ARG A 109 -7.58 4.43 12.13
C ARG A 109 -7.74 3.22 13.06
N ARG A 110 -7.23 2.06 12.67
CA ARG A 110 -7.50 0.77 13.31
C ARG A 110 -6.25 0.05 13.79
N LEU A 111 -5.08 0.64 13.58
CA LEU A 111 -3.79 0.00 13.87
C LEU A 111 -3.42 0.10 15.36
N ARG A 112 -2.46 -0.73 15.76
CA ARG A 112 -1.79 -0.74 17.07
C ARG A 112 -0.27 -0.60 16.94
N SER A 113 0.27 -0.91 15.77
CA SER A 113 1.66 -0.66 15.41
C SER A 113 1.70 -0.16 13.98
N LEU A 114 2.52 0.86 13.76
CA LEU A 114 2.73 1.47 12.46
C LEU A 114 4.21 1.71 12.24
N THR A 115 4.72 1.23 11.11
CA THR A 115 6.00 1.64 10.55
C THR A 115 5.73 2.32 9.21
N MET A 116 6.25 3.53 9.04
CA MET A 116 6.17 4.29 7.80
C MET A 116 7.57 4.68 7.37
N GLU A 117 7.96 4.29 6.17
CA GLU A 117 9.27 4.59 5.58
C GLU A 117 9.04 5.06 4.14
N GLN A 118 9.68 6.17 3.73
CA GLN A 118 9.62 6.64 2.35
C GLN A 118 8.18 6.86 1.84
N ILE A 119 7.34 7.46 2.69
CA ILE A 119 5.94 7.75 2.34
C ILE A 119 5.89 9.07 1.58
N ARG A 120 5.22 9.07 0.43
CA ARG A 120 5.01 10.26 -0.38
C ARG A 120 3.53 10.58 -0.47
N LEU A 121 3.17 11.79 -0.02
CA LEU A 121 1.83 12.31 -0.15
C LEU A 121 1.68 13.08 -1.46
N ASP A 122 0.89 12.57 -2.38
CA ASP A 122 0.56 13.25 -3.64
C ASP A 122 -0.40 14.43 -3.41
N SER A 123 -1.10 14.43 -2.27
CA SER A 123 -1.92 15.56 -1.80
C SER A 123 -2.09 15.55 -0.28
N GLY A 124 -2.19 16.74 0.30
CA GLY A 124 -2.30 16.97 1.75
C GLY A 124 -0.94 17.12 2.43
N THR A 125 -0.91 16.93 3.75
CA THR A 125 0.30 17.05 4.58
C THR A 125 0.33 15.97 5.67
N PHE A 126 1.50 15.74 6.28
CA PHE A 126 1.59 14.81 7.40
C PHE A 126 1.02 15.35 8.72
N ARG A 127 0.76 16.67 8.83
CA ARG A 127 0.31 17.27 10.09
C ARG A 127 -0.98 16.63 10.62
N PRO A 128 -2.06 16.47 9.82
CA PRO A 128 -3.28 15.79 10.28
C PRO A 128 -3.05 14.32 10.65
N ILE A 129 -2.11 13.65 9.98
CA ILE A 129 -1.71 12.28 10.32
C ILE A 129 -1.09 12.24 11.71
N PHE A 130 -0.11 13.10 12.00
CA PHE A 130 0.55 13.15 13.30
C PHE A 130 -0.39 13.57 14.42
N GLU A 131 -1.26 14.54 14.17
CA GLU A 131 -2.33 14.93 15.09
C GLU A 131 -3.24 13.73 15.41
N TYR A 132 -3.66 12.97 14.39
CA TYR A 132 -4.46 11.75 14.58
C TYR A 132 -3.72 10.68 15.40
N LEU A 133 -2.45 10.40 15.08
CA LEU A 133 -1.63 9.44 15.82
C LEU A 133 -1.55 9.82 17.30
N SER A 134 -1.35 11.10 17.60
CA SER A 134 -1.21 11.61 18.97
C SER A 134 -2.52 11.55 19.78
N LEU A 135 -3.67 11.83 19.16
CA LEU A 135 -4.95 11.98 19.85
C LEU A 135 -5.76 10.67 19.90
N ASN A 136 -5.68 9.86 18.84
CA ASN A 136 -6.66 8.79 18.59
C ASN A 136 -6.06 7.39 18.70
N MET A 137 -4.75 7.22 18.50
CA MET A 137 -4.12 5.91 18.62
C MET A 137 -3.59 5.64 20.04
N ARG A 138 -4.47 5.67 21.05
CA ARG A 138 -4.12 5.38 22.46
C ARG A 138 -3.52 3.98 22.69
N LYS A 139 -3.67 3.08 21.71
CA LYS A 139 -3.14 1.70 21.72
C LYS A 139 -1.90 1.55 20.84
N LEU A 140 -1.35 2.66 20.30
CA LEU A 140 -0.11 2.64 19.54
C LEU A 140 1.02 2.25 20.47
N GLN A 141 1.64 1.11 20.21
CA GLN A 141 2.74 0.59 21.01
C GLN A 141 4.10 0.87 20.35
N TYR A 142 4.10 1.07 19.05
CA TYR A 142 5.31 1.26 18.26
C TYR A 142 5.00 2.19 17.08
N LEU A 143 5.86 3.19 16.91
CA LEU A 143 5.85 4.14 15.80
C LEU A 143 7.28 4.29 15.30
N CYS A 144 7.50 4.01 14.02
CA CYS A 144 8.73 4.31 13.32
C CYS A 144 8.39 5.13 12.08
N LEU A 145 9.07 6.27 11.94
CA LEU A 145 8.93 7.18 10.81
C LEU A 145 10.34 7.42 10.25
N ASP A 146 10.54 7.09 8.99
CA ASP A 146 11.81 7.25 8.29
C ASP A 146 11.59 7.83 6.89
N ASP A 147 12.43 8.79 6.48
CA ASP A 147 12.36 9.46 5.16
C ASP A 147 10.94 9.87 4.68
N PHE A 148 10.21 10.73 5.41
CA PHE A 148 8.84 11.17 5.08
C PHE A 148 8.73 12.66 4.73
#